data_AF-A0A0C9ZWA1-F1
#
_entry.id   AF-A0A0C9ZWA1-F1
#
_cell.length_a   1.000
_cell.length_b   1.000
_cell.length_c   1.000
_cell.angle_alpha   90.00
_cell.angle_beta   90.00
_cell.angle_gamma   90.00
#
_symmetry.space_group_name_H-M   'P 1'
#
loop_
_entity.id
_entity.type
_entity.pdbx_description
1 polymer ?
#
loop_
_entity_poly.entity_id
_entity_poly.type
_entity_poly.pdbx_seq_one_letter_code
_entity_poly.pdbx_strand_id
1 'polypeptide(L)'
;MKRSNGIPSLSPEIIEHALIHCHPRDVAAFSQTCRAAYQIVYHDRDGYLWRQLFLSYPFDDPRESLQGLRRYTPFDWKGELQRRVLAEAISHSPLATPEELTDTLETFLDVVRTASPVTQGYERVPSQSLLWVVDVLQSSNMLRSPLFDHYNTSQNLAHLRSYLALTLDDYDEDDVCGMEWMRVLRTRSRCYVYDLGNYCRENDWGPFWKNGCVNWVHVESIINVLLSNLAELSEPSLIDIRPPCGLEATRAYSAPGATTRNSKDWPGVEGTWARYVSFLDHRDLHGKPSRACCGID
;
A
#
# COMPACT_ATOMS: atom_id res chain seq x y z
N MET A 1 16.90 0.71 -54.70
CA MET A 1 15.97 1.25 -53.67
C MET A 1 16.75 1.52 -52.39
N LYS A 2 17.08 2.78 -52.11
CA LYS A 2 17.65 3.18 -50.81
C LYS A 2 16.54 3.01 -49.78
N ARG A 3 16.70 2.10 -48.82
CA ARG A 3 15.78 1.98 -47.68
C ARG A 3 15.76 3.33 -46.96
N SER A 4 14.56 3.88 -46.85
CA SER A 4 14.23 5.12 -46.19
C SER A 4 14.75 5.15 -44.74
N ASN A 5 15.18 6.33 -44.32
CA ASN A 5 15.66 6.68 -42.99
C ASN A 5 14.75 6.09 -41.90
N GLY A 6 15.17 5.01 -41.26
CA GLY A 6 14.49 4.43 -40.10
C GLY A 6 14.96 5.08 -38.80
N ILE A 7 14.22 4.85 -37.71
CA ILE A 7 14.60 5.21 -36.33
C ILE A 7 16.10 4.99 -36.00
N PRO A 8 16.78 3.90 -36.42
CA PRO A 8 18.21 3.72 -36.13
C PRO A 8 19.16 4.69 -36.85
N SER A 9 18.67 5.60 -37.70
CA SER A 9 19.46 6.69 -38.30
C SER A 9 19.43 7.99 -37.50
N LEU A 10 18.60 8.07 -36.46
CA LEU A 10 18.55 9.19 -35.52
C LEU A 10 19.71 9.11 -34.53
N SER A 11 20.10 10.25 -33.95
CA SER A 11 21.10 10.26 -32.89
C SER A 11 20.54 9.57 -31.62
N PRO A 12 21.37 8.86 -30.83
CA PRO A 12 20.92 8.18 -29.62
C PRO A 12 20.16 9.09 -28.66
N GLU A 13 20.54 10.37 -28.56
CA GLU A 13 19.93 11.35 -27.66
C GLU A 13 18.47 11.66 -28.04
N ILE A 14 18.16 11.70 -29.35
CA ILE A 14 16.78 11.91 -29.82
C ILE A 14 15.93 10.67 -29.52
N ILE A 15 16.51 9.48 -29.66
CA ILE A 15 15.82 8.22 -29.35
C ILE A 15 15.55 8.15 -27.84
N GLU A 16 16.54 8.46 -26.99
CA GLU A 16 16.37 8.53 -25.54
C GLU A 16 15.28 9.54 -25.14
N HIS A 17 15.31 10.74 -25.72
CA HIS A 17 14.29 11.76 -25.46
C HIS A 17 12.89 11.28 -25.84
N ALA A 18 12.73 10.59 -26.97
CA ALA A 18 11.45 10.00 -27.35
C ALA A 18 11.01 8.91 -26.37
N LEU A 19 11.94 8.05 -25.93
CA LEU A 19 11.66 6.95 -25.01
C LEU A 19 11.22 7.43 -23.62
N ILE A 20 11.68 8.58 -23.13
CA ILE A 20 11.28 9.15 -21.82
C ILE A 20 9.76 9.38 -21.72
N HIS A 21 9.09 9.58 -22.85
CA HIS A 21 7.64 9.78 -22.93
C HIS A 21 6.84 8.49 -23.12
N CYS A 22 7.50 7.34 -23.24
CA CYS A 22 6.86 6.04 -23.41
C CYS A 22 6.65 5.36 -22.05
N HIS A 23 5.70 4.41 -22.01
CA HIS A 23 5.54 3.55 -20.84
C HIS A 23 6.79 2.67 -20.67
N PRO A 24 7.27 2.38 -19.43
CA PRO A 24 8.46 1.56 -19.21
C PRO A 24 8.42 0.18 -19.88
N ARG A 25 7.23 -0.41 -19.99
CA ARG A 25 6.99 -1.67 -20.73
C ARG A 25 7.24 -1.53 -22.23
N ASP A 26 6.88 -0.41 -22.83
CA ASP A 26 7.13 -0.14 -24.25
C ASP A 26 8.61 0.08 -24.52
N VAL A 27 9.32 0.73 -23.58
CA VAL A 27 10.78 0.88 -23.64
C VAL A 27 11.46 -0.50 -23.58
N ALA A 28 10.97 -1.39 -22.70
CA ALA A 28 11.45 -2.77 -22.63
C ALA A 28 11.16 -3.53 -23.94
N ALA A 29 9.97 -3.39 -24.53
CA ALA A 29 9.63 -4.00 -25.82
C ALA A 29 10.51 -3.45 -26.97
N PHE A 30 10.75 -2.13 -27.00
CA PHE A 30 11.64 -1.49 -27.97
C PHE A 30 13.06 -2.06 -27.92
N SER A 31 13.59 -2.30 -26.71
CA SER A 31 14.93 -2.87 -26.53
C SER A 31 15.09 -4.27 -27.16
N GLN A 32 14.00 -5.00 -27.35
CA GLN A 32 14.01 -6.35 -27.94
C GLN A 32 14.00 -6.34 -29.48
N THR A 33 13.77 -5.18 -30.10
CA THR A 33 13.61 -5.08 -31.57
C THR A 33 14.93 -5.24 -32.32
N CYS A 34 16.04 -4.73 -31.78
CA CYS A 34 17.37 -4.90 -32.37
C CYS A 34 18.50 -4.65 -31.35
N ARG A 35 19.73 -5.08 -31.69
CA ARG A 35 20.92 -4.89 -30.82
C ARG A 35 21.23 -3.42 -30.53
N ALA A 36 21.01 -2.52 -31.49
CA ALA A 36 21.23 -1.09 -31.30
C ALA A 36 20.24 -0.51 -30.27
N ALA A 37 18.96 -0.86 -30.36
CA ALA A 37 17.95 -0.46 -29.38
C ALA A 37 18.26 -1.00 -27.98
N TYR A 38 18.71 -2.26 -27.89
CA TYR A 38 19.16 -2.84 -26.63
C TYR A 38 20.33 -2.05 -26.01
N GLN A 39 21.33 -1.67 -26.82
CA GLN A 39 22.48 -0.91 -26.35
C GLN A 39 22.08 0.50 -25.86
N ILE A 40 21.16 1.17 -26.56
CA ILE A 40 20.65 2.48 -26.13
C ILE A 40 19.95 2.37 -24.76
N VAL A 41 19.10 1.36 -24.58
CA VAL A 41 18.30 1.23 -23.35
C VAL A 41 19.11 0.72 -22.15
N TYR A 42 19.96 -0.28 -22.35
CA TYR A 42 20.62 -1.00 -21.24
C TYR A 42 22.11 -0.73 -21.09
N HIS A 43 22.77 -0.07 -22.04
CA HIS A 43 24.19 0.28 -21.95
C HIS A 43 24.40 1.80 -21.92
N ASP A 44 23.41 2.54 -21.43
CA ASP A 44 23.58 3.95 -21.05
C ASP A 44 24.62 4.05 -19.92
N ARG A 45 25.57 4.99 -20.07
CA ARG A 45 26.70 5.17 -19.16
C ARG A 45 26.30 5.86 -17.86
N ASP A 46 25.30 6.73 -17.92
CA ASP A 46 24.96 7.64 -16.83
C ASP A 46 23.61 7.30 -16.17
N GLY A 47 22.89 6.29 -16.68
CA GLY A 47 21.56 5.90 -16.21
C GLY A 47 20.51 7.00 -16.37
N TYR A 48 20.78 7.96 -17.25
CA TYR A 48 19.94 9.12 -17.50
C TYR A 48 18.54 8.69 -17.95
N LEU A 49 18.46 7.77 -18.91
CA LEU A 49 17.18 7.27 -19.43
C LEU A 49 16.30 6.70 -18.30
N TRP A 50 16.87 5.83 -17.47
CA TRP A 50 16.15 5.18 -16.36
C TRP A 50 15.71 6.17 -15.29
N ARG A 51 16.57 7.14 -14.95
CA ARG A 51 16.21 8.22 -14.02
C ARG A 51 15.05 9.05 -14.57
N GLN A 52 15.12 9.46 -15.84
CA GLN A 52 14.07 10.28 -16.44
C GLN A 52 12.76 9.51 -16.61
N LEU A 53 12.82 8.23 -17.00
CA LEU A 53 11.65 7.36 -17.04
C LEU A 53 10.99 7.20 -15.67
N PHE A 54 11.79 7.05 -14.62
CA PHE A 54 11.24 6.96 -13.26
C PHE A 54 10.55 8.26 -12.84
N LEU A 55 11.17 9.42 -13.13
CA LEU A 55 10.63 10.73 -12.77
C LEU A 55 9.48 11.18 -13.69
N SER A 56 9.37 10.65 -14.90
CA SER A 56 8.24 10.91 -15.81
C SER A 56 7.04 10.02 -15.52
N TYR A 57 7.26 8.83 -14.94
CA TYR A 57 6.21 8.01 -14.36
C TYR A 57 5.73 8.63 -13.02
N PRO A 58 4.46 8.51 -12.63
CA PRO A 58 3.91 9.12 -11.41
C PRO A 58 4.43 8.43 -10.14
N PHE A 59 5.72 8.58 -9.86
CA PHE A 59 6.36 8.21 -8.60
C PHE A 59 6.93 9.44 -7.92
N ASP A 60 6.99 9.37 -6.60
CA ASP A 60 7.66 10.40 -5.80
C ASP A 60 9.15 10.47 -6.16
N ASP A 61 9.73 11.67 -6.10
CA ASP A 61 11.17 11.81 -6.23
C ASP A 61 11.87 11.24 -4.99
N PRO A 62 12.65 10.14 -5.12
CA PRO A 62 13.33 9.53 -3.98
C PRO A 62 14.34 10.48 -3.31
N ARG A 63 14.78 11.54 -3.99
CA ARG A 63 15.65 12.56 -3.39
C ARG A 63 14.93 13.39 -2.33
N GLU A 64 13.61 13.49 -2.40
CA GLU A 64 12.78 14.19 -1.42
C GLU A 64 12.42 13.28 -0.24
N SER A 65 12.20 11.99 -0.49
CA SER A 65 11.90 11.02 0.58
C SER A 65 13.11 10.68 1.46
N LEU A 66 14.33 10.83 0.94
CA LEU A 66 15.56 10.40 1.60
C LEU A 66 16.25 11.48 2.45
N GLN A 67 15.66 12.66 2.70
CA GLN A 67 16.32 13.78 3.40
C GLN A 67 16.81 13.49 4.85
N GLY A 68 16.58 12.30 5.40
CA GLY A 68 17.09 11.91 6.74
C GLY A 68 17.80 10.57 6.88
N LEU A 69 17.58 9.58 6.00
CA LEU A 69 17.85 8.16 6.33
C LEU A 69 18.95 7.47 5.52
N ARG A 70 19.29 7.91 4.30
CA ARG A 70 20.34 7.27 3.48
C ARG A 70 21.39 8.27 3.04
N ARG A 71 22.48 8.36 3.79
CA ARG A 71 23.53 9.35 3.49
C ARG A 71 24.52 8.96 2.38
N TYR A 72 24.57 7.73 1.84
CA TYR A 72 25.73 7.35 1.00
C TYR A 72 25.56 6.34 -0.14
N THR A 73 24.36 5.81 -0.44
CA THR A 73 24.19 4.87 -1.58
C THR A 73 23.49 5.52 -2.77
N PRO A 74 24.01 5.37 -4.00
CA PRO A 74 23.30 5.82 -5.20
C PRO A 74 21.99 5.06 -5.34
N PHE A 75 20.93 5.76 -5.71
CA PHE A 75 19.62 5.18 -5.94
C PHE A 75 19.61 4.37 -7.25
N ASP A 76 19.19 3.11 -7.19
CA ASP A 76 19.08 2.24 -8.36
C ASP A 76 17.76 2.52 -9.12
N TRP A 77 17.78 3.57 -9.94
CA TRP A 77 16.62 4.01 -10.74
C TRP A 77 16.05 2.89 -11.61
N LYS A 78 16.93 2.10 -12.23
CA LYS A 78 16.53 1.01 -13.13
C LYS A 78 15.89 -0.11 -12.33
N GLY A 79 16.56 -0.61 -11.29
CA GLY A 79 16.06 -1.71 -10.49
C GLY A 79 14.73 -1.37 -9.80
N GLU A 80 14.59 -0.13 -9.29
CA GLU A 80 13.34 0.32 -8.70
C GLU A 80 12.20 0.40 -9.72
N LEU A 81 12.44 1.04 -10.88
CA LEU A 81 11.41 1.14 -11.92
C LEU A 81 10.95 -0.24 -12.39
N GLN A 82 11.89 -1.14 -12.65
CA GLN A 82 11.58 -2.51 -13.06
C GLN A 82 10.79 -3.26 -12.00
N ARG A 83 11.16 -3.13 -10.72
CA ARG A 83 10.47 -3.80 -9.62
C ARG A 83 9.03 -3.34 -9.48
N ARG A 84 8.78 -2.02 -9.52
CA ARG A 84 7.43 -1.44 -9.43
C ARG A 84 6.56 -1.83 -10.62
N VAL A 85 7.07 -1.68 -11.84
CA VAL A 85 6.32 -2.03 -13.06
C VAL A 85 6.05 -3.54 -13.16
N LEU A 86 6.98 -4.37 -12.66
CA LEU A 86 6.76 -5.82 -12.57
C LEU A 86 5.68 -6.15 -11.54
N ALA A 87 5.72 -5.54 -10.35
CA ALA A 87 4.70 -5.70 -9.32
C ALA A 87 3.31 -5.34 -9.85
N GLU A 88 3.17 -4.21 -10.56
CA GLU A 88 1.93 -3.81 -11.24
C GLU A 88 1.45 -4.88 -12.23
N ALA A 89 2.34 -5.41 -13.08
CA ALA A 89 1.98 -6.44 -14.05
C ALA A 89 1.55 -7.76 -13.38
N ILE A 90 2.23 -8.16 -12.30
CA ILE A 90 1.92 -9.38 -11.53
C ILE A 90 0.57 -9.24 -10.82
N SER A 91 0.26 -8.08 -10.23
CA SER A 91 -1.03 -7.83 -9.57
C SER A 91 -2.23 -8.06 -10.49
N HIS A 92 -2.08 -7.79 -11.79
CA HIS A 92 -3.13 -8.00 -12.80
C HIS A 92 -3.10 -9.39 -13.43
N SER A 93 -2.09 -10.22 -13.12
CA SER A 93 -1.96 -11.55 -13.70
C SER A 93 -2.76 -12.57 -12.90
N PRO A 94 -3.75 -13.27 -13.51
CA PRO A 94 -4.46 -14.36 -12.83
C PRO A 94 -3.60 -15.61 -12.65
N LEU A 95 -2.42 -15.66 -13.28
CA LEU A 95 -1.48 -16.78 -13.23
C LEU A 95 -0.31 -16.53 -12.26
N ALA A 96 -0.37 -15.43 -11.49
CA ALA A 96 0.68 -15.08 -10.54
C ALA A 96 0.85 -16.20 -9.49
N THR A 97 2.10 -16.60 -9.26
CA THR A 97 2.46 -17.57 -8.24
C THR A 97 2.45 -16.92 -6.84
N PRO A 98 2.32 -17.70 -5.75
CA PRO A 98 2.39 -17.17 -4.39
C PRO A 98 3.71 -16.45 -4.07
N GLU A 99 4.82 -16.89 -4.66
CA GLU A 99 6.14 -16.26 -4.49
C GLU A 99 6.16 -14.88 -5.17
N GLU A 100 5.72 -14.79 -6.43
CA GLU A 100 5.60 -13.53 -7.16
C GLU A 100 4.68 -12.53 -6.47
N LEU A 101 3.57 -13.00 -5.89
CA LEU A 101 2.67 -12.16 -5.08
C LEU A 101 3.32 -11.68 -3.79
N THR A 102 4.18 -12.50 -3.18
CA THR A 102 4.94 -12.11 -1.98
C THR A 102 5.91 -10.97 -2.32
N ASP A 103 6.69 -11.11 -3.39
CA ASP A 103 7.63 -10.08 -3.86
C ASP A 103 6.90 -8.78 -4.27
N THR A 104 5.72 -8.92 -4.87
CA THR A 104 4.83 -7.80 -5.24
C THR A 104 4.35 -7.04 -3.99
N LEU A 105 3.90 -7.76 -2.97
CA LEU A 105 3.49 -7.17 -1.68
C LEU A 105 4.66 -6.48 -0.97
N GLU A 106 5.84 -7.09 -0.96
CA GLU A 106 7.05 -6.48 -0.42
C GLU A 106 7.40 -5.19 -1.15
N THR A 107 7.28 -5.19 -2.47
CA THR A 107 7.47 -4.00 -3.29
C THR A 107 6.50 -2.88 -2.90
N PHE A 108 5.20 -3.16 -2.74
CA PHE A 108 4.24 -2.15 -2.29
C PHE A 108 4.53 -1.65 -0.89
N LEU A 109 4.88 -2.53 0.05
CA LEU A 109 5.24 -2.13 1.42
C LEU A 109 6.48 -1.23 1.43
N ASP A 110 7.48 -1.52 0.60
CA ASP A 110 8.67 -0.70 0.48
C ASP A 110 8.37 0.66 -0.15
N VAL A 111 7.47 0.71 -1.15
CA VAL A 111 6.96 1.97 -1.71
C VAL A 111 6.25 2.79 -0.63
N VAL A 112 5.40 2.17 0.19
CA VAL A 112 4.71 2.85 1.29
C VAL A 112 5.69 3.41 2.32
N ARG A 113 6.71 2.63 2.71
CA ARG A 113 7.74 3.04 3.69
C ARG A 113 8.68 4.12 3.16
N THR A 114 8.81 4.25 1.85
CA THR A 114 9.74 5.19 1.18
C THR A 114 9.02 6.35 0.49
N ALA A 115 7.70 6.47 0.69
CA ALA A 115 6.91 7.59 0.18
C ALA A 115 7.44 8.92 0.72
N SER A 116 7.33 9.98 -0.10
CA SER A 116 7.83 11.30 0.28
C SER A 116 7.14 11.83 1.53
N PRO A 117 7.87 12.48 2.45
CA PRO A 117 7.29 13.06 3.66
C PRO A 117 6.25 14.12 3.32
N VAL A 118 5.33 14.35 4.25
CA VAL A 118 4.45 15.52 4.18
C VAL A 118 5.30 16.78 4.41
N THR A 119 5.18 17.74 3.49
CA THR A 119 5.93 19.00 3.54
C THR A 119 5.04 20.12 4.07
N GLN A 120 5.59 20.96 4.95
CA GLN A 120 4.88 22.10 5.51
C GLN A 120 4.37 23.05 4.41
N GLY A 121 3.08 23.40 4.47
CA GLY A 121 2.39 24.21 3.46
C GLY A 121 1.91 23.44 2.24
N TYR A 122 2.24 22.14 2.13
CA TYR A 122 1.82 21.24 1.06
C TYR A 122 1.15 19.98 1.64
N GLU A 123 0.50 20.09 2.79
CA GLU A 123 -0.11 18.96 3.51
C GLU A 123 -1.22 18.27 2.71
N ARG A 124 -1.79 18.96 1.72
CA ARG A 124 -2.84 18.42 0.82
C ARG A 124 -2.29 17.77 -0.44
N VAL A 125 -0.98 17.82 -0.69
CA VAL A 125 -0.38 17.22 -1.88
C VAL A 125 -0.18 15.73 -1.63
N PRO A 126 -0.89 14.84 -2.38
CA PRO A 126 -0.78 13.40 -2.19
C PRO A 126 0.57 12.89 -2.72
N SER A 127 1.02 11.76 -2.18
CA SER A 127 2.15 11.03 -2.74
C SER A 127 1.73 10.34 -4.03
N GLN A 128 2.48 10.57 -5.11
CA GLN A 128 2.23 9.90 -6.39
C GLN A 128 2.53 8.41 -6.28
N SER A 129 3.59 8.06 -5.53
CA SER A 129 3.91 6.66 -5.22
C SER A 129 2.76 5.94 -4.51
N LEU A 130 2.12 6.57 -3.52
CA LEU A 130 1.01 5.96 -2.78
C LEU A 130 -0.27 5.88 -3.62
N LEU A 131 -0.56 6.92 -4.40
CA LEU A 131 -1.68 6.91 -5.35
C LEU A 131 -1.53 5.77 -6.35
N TRP A 132 -0.33 5.54 -6.88
CA TRP A 132 -0.06 4.39 -7.75
C TRP A 132 -0.33 3.06 -7.04
N VAL A 133 0.10 2.87 -5.78
CA VAL A 133 -0.22 1.65 -5.04
C VAL A 133 -1.73 1.47 -4.91
N VAL A 134 -2.46 2.54 -4.54
CA VAL A 134 -3.93 2.49 -4.41
C VAL A 134 -4.59 2.12 -5.74
N ASP A 135 -4.20 2.77 -6.83
CA ASP A 135 -4.74 2.52 -8.17
C ASP A 135 -4.55 1.05 -8.58
N VAL A 136 -3.33 0.52 -8.45
CA VAL A 136 -3.02 -0.89 -8.76
C VAL A 136 -3.81 -1.86 -7.89
N LEU A 137 -4.02 -1.54 -6.61
CA LEU A 137 -4.79 -2.40 -5.71
C LEU A 137 -6.30 -2.35 -5.98
N GLN A 138 -6.83 -1.21 -6.45
CA GLN A 138 -8.23 -1.06 -6.84
C GLN A 138 -8.53 -1.71 -8.21
N SER A 139 -7.60 -1.61 -9.15
CA SER A 139 -7.74 -2.19 -10.48
C SER A 139 -7.44 -3.70 -10.52
N SER A 140 -6.81 -4.24 -9.47
CA SER A 140 -6.52 -5.66 -9.32
C SER A 140 -7.40 -6.34 -8.28
N ASN A 141 -7.50 -7.67 -8.34
CA ASN A 141 -8.18 -8.47 -7.32
C ASN A 141 -7.23 -8.90 -6.18
N MET A 142 -6.06 -8.27 -6.05
CA MET A 142 -5.00 -8.74 -5.16
C MET A 142 -5.41 -8.68 -3.68
N LEU A 143 -6.20 -7.67 -3.30
CA LEU A 143 -6.71 -7.54 -1.93
C LEU A 143 -7.83 -8.54 -1.60
N ARG A 144 -8.52 -9.12 -2.59
CA ARG A 144 -9.64 -10.05 -2.36
C ARG A 144 -9.29 -11.49 -2.69
N SER A 145 -8.08 -11.74 -3.21
CA SER A 145 -7.63 -13.08 -3.59
C SER A 145 -7.65 -14.03 -2.37
N PRO A 146 -8.34 -15.18 -2.45
CA PRO A 146 -8.42 -16.14 -1.34
C PRO A 146 -7.12 -16.93 -1.13
N LEU A 147 -6.06 -16.61 -1.87
CA LEU A 147 -4.88 -17.46 -2.05
C LEU A 147 -3.79 -17.22 -1.02
N PHE A 148 -3.92 -17.60 0.26
CA PHE A 148 -2.76 -17.49 1.16
C PHE A 148 -2.64 -18.63 2.18
N ASP A 149 -2.23 -19.82 1.69
CA ASP A 149 -1.74 -20.92 2.54
C ASP A 149 -0.27 -20.73 2.97
N HIS A 150 0.40 -19.66 2.51
CA HIS A 150 1.80 -19.36 2.82
C HIS A 150 1.92 -18.22 3.84
N TYR A 151 2.72 -18.49 4.87
CA TYR A 151 2.86 -17.61 6.05
C TYR A 151 3.32 -16.19 5.69
N ASN A 152 4.38 -16.04 4.88
CA ASN A 152 4.95 -14.71 4.56
C ASN A 152 3.97 -13.84 3.76
N THR A 153 3.33 -14.42 2.74
CA THR A 153 2.38 -13.70 1.89
C THR A 153 1.18 -13.20 2.69
N SER A 154 0.67 -14.03 3.61
CA SER A 154 -0.40 -13.66 4.53
C SER A 154 0.00 -12.49 5.45
N GLN A 155 1.22 -12.51 6.00
CA GLN A 155 1.71 -11.41 6.85
C GLN A 155 1.92 -10.11 6.06
N ASN A 156 2.50 -10.16 4.86
CA ASN A 156 2.71 -8.95 4.05
C ASN A 156 1.39 -8.34 3.57
N LEU A 157 0.41 -9.16 3.20
CA LEU A 157 -0.93 -8.68 2.85
C LEU A 157 -1.64 -8.06 4.05
N ALA A 158 -1.60 -8.71 5.20
CA ALA A 158 -2.17 -8.18 6.44
C ALA A 158 -1.48 -6.86 6.84
N HIS A 159 -0.18 -6.74 6.61
CA HIS A 159 0.58 -5.49 6.81
C HIS A 159 0.04 -4.39 5.90
N LEU A 160 -0.09 -4.66 4.60
CA LEU A 160 -0.59 -3.67 3.65
C LEU A 160 -2.04 -3.27 3.94
N ARG A 161 -2.93 -4.23 4.26
CA ARG A 161 -4.31 -3.96 4.65
C ARG A 161 -4.42 -3.18 5.96
N SER A 162 -3.51 -3.41 6.91
CA SER A 162 -3.42 -2.61 8.14
C SER A 162 -3.14 -1.14 7.83
N TYR A 163 -2.31 -0.84 6.82
CA TYR A 163 -2.07 0.53 6.37
C TYR A 163 -3.24 1.13 5.58
N LEU A 164 -3.93 0.32 4.80
CA LEU A 164 -5.14 0.75 4.09
C LEU A 164 -6.29 1.04 5.04
N ALA A 165 -6.39 0.33 6.16
CA ALA A 165 -7.39 0.60 7.19
C ALA A 165 -8.82 0.64 6.59
N LEU A 166 -9.17 -0.39 5.81
CA LEU A 166 -10.46 -0.57 5.13
C LEU A 166 -10.85 0.50 4.10
N THR A 167 -9.99 1.45 3.74
CA THR A 167 -10.35 2.52 2.77
C THR A 167 -10.63 2.02 1.35
N LEU A 168 -10.26 0.78 1.03
CA LEU A 168 -10.54 0.14 -0.27
C LEU A 168 -11.62 -0.94 -0.17
N ASP A 169 -12.23 -1.10 1.01
CA ASP A 169 -13.31 -2.06 1.27
C ASP A 169 -14.69 -1.38 1.29
N ASP A 170 -14.79 -0.11 0.85
CA ASP A 170 -16.05 0.60 0.66
C ASP A 170 -16.94 -0.13 -0.35
N TYR A 171 -18.24 -0.19 -0.04
CA TYR A 171 -19.27 -0.82 -0.85
C TYR A 171 -20.54 0.03 -0.79
N ASP A 172 -21.32 0.02 -1.87
CA ASP A 172 -22.62 0.69 -1.91
C ASP A 172 -23.64 -0.08 -1.07
N GLU A 173 -24.66 0.58 -0.50
CA GLU A 173 -25.70 -0.08 0.31
C GLU A 173 -26.44 -1.20 -0.44
N ASP A 174 -26.46 -1.13 -1.77
CA ASP A 174 -27.04 -2.15 -2.65
C ASP A 174 -26.07 -3.29 -3.03
N ASP A 175 -24.77 -3.18 -2.71
CA ASP A 175 -23.77 -4.23 -2.93
C ASP A 175 -23.86 -5.30 -1.84
N VAL A 176 -24.72 -6.29 -2.10
CA VAL A 176 -24.91 -7.46 -1.25
C VAL A 176 -23.60 -8.23 -1.02
N CYS A 177 -22.72 -8.30 -2.01
CA CYS A 177 -21.44 -9.01 -1.89
C CYS A 177 -20.48 -8.26 -0.97
N GLY A 178 -20.38 -6.93 -1.10
CA GLY A 178 -19.60 -6.07 -0.22
C GLY A 178 -20.10 -6.10 1.24
N MET A 179 -21.42 -6.02 1.43
CA MET A 179 -22.04 -6.17 2.75
C MET A 179 -21.69 -7.51 3.42
N GLU A 180 -21.83 -8.61 2.68
CA GLU A 180 -21.53 -9.94 3.21
C GLU A 180 -20.04 -10.12 3.50
N TRP A 181 -19.16 -9.63 2.60
CA TRP A 181 -17.72 -9.59 2.83
C TRP A 181 -17.36 -8.90 4.14
N MET A 182 -17.94 -7.72 4.39
CA MET A 182 -17.65 -6.95 5.59
C MET A 182 -18.17 -7.61 6.87
N ARG A 183 -19.33 -8.28 6.81
CA ARG A 183 -19.84 -9.11 7.92
C ARG A 183 -18.90 -10.28 8.23
N VAL A 184 -18.45 -10.99 7.20
CA VAL A 184 -17.51 -12.11 7.34
C VAL A 184 -16.18 -11.64 7.88
N LEU A 185 -15.63 -10.56 7.33
CA LEU A 185 -14.37 -9.95 7.76
C LEU A 185 -14.43 -9.56 9.24
N ARG A 186 -15.49 -8.84 9.64
CA ARG A 186 -15.70 -8.44 11.03
C ARG A 186 -15.79 -9.65 11.96
N THR A 187 -16.56 -10.67 11.58
CA THR A 187 -16.73 -11.89 12.39
C THR A 187 -15.38 -12.60 12.57
N ARG A 188 -14.64 -12.79 11.48
CA ARG A 188 -13.31 -13.41 11.50
C ARG A 188 -12.33 -12.63 12.38
N SER A 189 -12.27 -11.31 12.22
CA SER A 189 -11.39 -10.45 13.00
C SER A 189 -11.75 -10.45 14.49
N ARG A 190 -13.05 -10.46 14.84
CA ARG A 190 -13.51 -10.63 16.24
C ARG A 190 -13.07 -11.98 16.81
N CYS A 191 -13.32 -13.07 16.09
CA CYS A 191 -12.91 -14.40 16.54
C CYS A 191 -11.40 -14.47 16.81
N TYR A 192 -10.59 -13.84 15.96
CA TYR A 192 -9.14 -13.80 16.16
C TYR A 192 -8.73 -12.94 17.36
N VAL A 193 -9.24 -11.70 17.46
CA VAL A 193 -8.88 -10.74 18.51
C VAL A 193 -9.30 -11.24 19.89
N TYR A 194 -10.44 -11.91 20.00
CA TYR A 194 -10.97 -12.38 21.28
C TYR A 194 -10.65 -13.84 21.62
N ASP A 195 -9.89 -14.52 20.76
CA ASP A 195 -9.29 -15.80 21.11
C ASP A 195 -8.12 -15.57 22.08
N LEU A 196 -8.34 -15.91 23.36
CA LEU A 196 -7.33 -15.78 24.41
C LEU A 196 -6.08 -16.65 24.17
N GLY A 197 -6.17 -17.66 23.30
CA GLY A 197 -5.01 -18.46 22.88
C GLY A 197 -3.96 -17.66 22.12
N ASN A 198 -4.32 -16.51 21.54
CA ASN A 198 -3.40 -15.61 20.85
C ASN A 198 -2.58 -14.72 21.80
N TYR A 199 -2.83 -14.77 23.10
CA TYR A 199 -2.18 -13.90 24.09
C TYR A 199 -1.47 -14.72 25.17
N CYS A 200 -0.18 -14.49 25.34
CA CYS A 200 0.62 -15.15 26.35
C CYS A 200 1.74 -14.24 26.85
N ARG A 201 2.48 -14.68 27.86
CA ARG A 201 3.62 -13.90 28.38
C ARG A 201 4.71 -13.75 27.32
N GLU A 202 4.92 -14.77 26.48
CA GLU A 202 5.99 -14.78 25.48
C GLU A 202 5.78 -13.80 24.32
N ASN A 203 4.55 -13.29 24.13
CA ASN A 203 4.26 -12.23 23.16
C ASN A 203 3.82 -10.91 23.81
N ASP A 204 4.14 -10.72 25.10
CA ASP A 204 3.78 -9.54 25.89
C ASP A 204 2.29 -9.20 25.86
N TRP A 205 1.43 -10.20 25.65
CA TRP A 205 -0.02 -10.03 25.52
C TRP A 205 -0.41 -9.08 24.37
N GLY A 206 0.41 -8.97 23.34
CA GLY A 206 0.22 -8.09 22.20
C GLY A 206 0.24 -8.82 20.85
N PRO A 207 0.11 -8.08 19.74
CA PRO A 207 0.15 -8.61 18.38
C PRO A 207 1.58 -8.94 17.93
N PHE A 208 2.28 -9.72 18.75
CA PHE A 208 3.66 -10.13 18.51
C PHE A 208 3.74 -11.65 18.46
N TRP A 209 4.77 -12.13 17.78
CA TRP A 209 5.23 -13.50 17.88
C TRP A 209 6.21 -13.65 19.04
N LYS A 210 6.49 -14.89 19.44
CA LYS A 210 7.45 -15.20 20.53
C LYS A 210 8.88 -14.72 20.27
N ASN A 211 9.22 -14.46 19.01
CA ASN A 211 10.51 -13.92 18.60
C ASN A 211 10.55 -12.37 18.62
N GLY A 212 9.47 -11.71 19.05
CA GLY A 212 9.33 -10.25 19.08
C GLY A 212 8.95 -9.61 17.73
N CYS A 213 8.84 -10.39 16.65
CA CYS A 213 8.34 -9.87 15.38
C CYS A 213 6.85 -9.57 15.47
N VAL A 214 6.39 -8.56 14.72
CA VAL A 214 4.97 -8.20 14.65
C VAL A 214 4.18 -9.30 13.94
N ASN A 215 3.01 -9.66 14.49
CA ASN A 215 2.02 -10.49 13.83
C ASN A 215 1.00 -9.59 13.13
N TRP A 216 1.22 -9.35 11.84
CA TRP A 216 0.39 -8.43 11.06
C TRP A 216 -1.05 -8.92 10.85
N VAL A 217 -1.29 -10.23 10.84
CA VAL A 217 -2.67 -10.79 10.82
C VAL A 217 -3.43 -10.42 12.09
N HIS A 218 -2.74 -10.38 13.24
CA HIS A 218 -3.32 -9.90 14.49
C HIS A 218 -3.58 -8.40 14.43
N VAL A 219 -2.61 -7.61 13.94
CA VAL A 219 -2.78 -6.15 13.77
C VAL A 219 -3.96 -5.82 12.85
N GLU A 220 -4.05 -6.45 11.68
CA GLU A 220 -5.16 -6.31 10.73
C GLU A 220 -6.50 -6.61 11.43
N SER A 221 -6.56 -7.71 12.19
CA SER A 221 -7.77 -8.09 12.91
C SER A 221 -8.17 -7.06 13.97
N ILE A 222 -7.20 -6.48 14.71
CA ILE A 222 -7.47 -5.41 15.67
C ILE A 222 -8.01 -4.17 14.95
N ILE A 223 -7.37 -3.74 13.87
CA ILE A 223 -7.78 -2.57 13.08
C ILE A 223 -9.18 -2.76 12.53
N ASN A 224 -9.48 -3.92 11.94
CA ASN A 224 -10.80 -4.24 11.38
C ASN A 224 -11.88 -4.17 12.45
N VAL A 225 -11.65 -4.71 13.65
CA VAL A 225 -12.62 -4.63 14.77
C VAL A 225 -12.85 -3.18 15.19
N LEU A 226 -11.76 -2.40 15.36
CA LEU A 226 -11.87 -1.01 15.80
C LEU A 226 -12.63 -0.16 14.79
N LEU A 227 -12.27 -0.24 13.51
CA LEU A 227 -12.90 0.54 12.45
C LEU A 227 -14.34 0.12 12.19
N SER A 228 -14.63 -1.19 12.22
CA SER A 228 -16.02 -1.69 12.09
C SER A 228 -16.91 -1.21 13.25
N ASN A 229 -16.36 -1.06 14.46
CA ASN A 229 -17.10 -0.52 15.59
C ASN A 229 -17.28 1.01 15.47
N LEU A 230 -16.26 1.74 15.02
CA LEU A 230 -16.34 3.19 14.76
C LEU A 230 -17.31 3.54 13.62
N ALA A 231 -17.46 2.66 12.63
CA ALA A 231 -18.44 2.81 11.55
C ALA A 231 -19.88 2.75 12.07
N GLU A 232 -20.17 1.85 13.03
CA GLU A 232 -21.50 1.70 13.63
C GLU A 232 -21.89 2.85 14.58
N LEU A 233 -20.91 3.51 15.19
CA LEU A 233 -21.11 4.65 16.09
C LEU A 233 -21.50 5.93 15.32
N SER A 234 -22.45 5.86 14.39
CA SER A 234 -22.85 6.90 13.40
C SER A 234 -23.34 8.25 13.98
N GLU A 235 -22.97 8.60 15.21
CA GLU A 235 -23.22 9.91 15.79
C GLU A 235 -22.36 10.99 15.10
N PRO A 236 -22.97 12.07 14.57
CA PRO A 236 -22.26 13.13 13.87
C PRO A 236 -21.13 13.79 14.68
N SER A 237 -21.24 13.83 16.01
CA SER A 237 -20.22 14.37 16.91
C SER A 237 -18.96 13.52 17.05
N LEU A 238 -18.98 12.27 16.57
CA LEU A 238 -17.84 11.34 16.65
C LEU A 238 -17.03 11.26 15.35
N ILE A 239 -17.49 11.90 14.27
CA ILE A 239 -16.80 11.90 12.97
C ILE A 239 -15.40 12.52 13.10
N ASP A 240 -15.27 13.61 13.86
CA ASP A 240 -14.00 14.31 14.10
C ASP A 240 -12.99 13.51 14.95
N ILE A 241 -13.42 12.39 15.54
CA ILE A 241 -12.59 11.52 16.39
C ILE A 241 -12.18 10.26 15.64
N ARG A 242 -12.41 10.16 14.32
CA ARG A 242 -11.91 8.99 13.56
C ARG A 242 -10.41 9.12 13.31
N PRO A 243 -9.64 8.04 13.46
CA PRO A 243 -8.23 8.07 13.09
C PRO A 243 -8.10 8.32 11.57
N PRO A 244 -7.09 9.06 11.11
CA PRO A 244 -6.78 9.14 9.69
C PRO A 244 -6.49 7.73 9.15
N CYS A 245 -7.10 7.38 8.02
CA CYS A 245 -7.01 6.06 7.40
C CYS A 245 -6.40 6.16 6.00
N GLY A 246 -5.95 5.03 5.46
CA GLY A 246 -5.34 4.94 4.13
C GLY A 246 -3.84 5.23 4.13
N LEU A 247 -3.20 4.96 2.98
CA LEU A 247 -1.73 5.02 2.87
C LEU A 247 -1.16 6.41 3.13
N GLU A 248 -1.88 7.49 2.82
CA GLU A 248 -1.40 8.86 3.10
C GLU A 248 -1.14 9.08 4.60
N ALA A 249 -1.89 8.41 5.47
CA ALA A 249 -1.71 8.48 6.92
C ALA A 249 -0.44 7.75 7.42
N THR A 250 0.26 7.00 6.55
CA THR A 250 1.53 6.34 6.91
C THR A 250 2.76 7.18 6.57
N ARG A 251 2.58 8.32 5.88
CA ARG A 251 3.71 9.19 5.49
C ARG A 251 4.36 9.81 6.72
N ALA A 252 5.67 10.04 6.64
CA ALA A 252 6.38 10.83 7.64
C ALA A 252 5.76 12.24 7.73
N TYR A 253 5.62 12.74 8.96
CA TYR A 253 4.98 14.03 9.29
C TYR A 253 3.49 14.16 8.90
N SER A 254 2.79 13.05 8.65
CA SER A 254 1.34 13.07 8.38
C SER A 254 0.47 13.28 9.63
N ALA A 255 1.02 13.06 10.82
CA ALA A 255 0.28 13.23 12.07
C ALA A 255 -0.22 14.68 12.24
N PRO A 256 -1.45 14.91 12.75
CA PRO A 256 -1.99 16.25 12.94
C PRO A 256 -1.04 17.16 13.75
N GLY A 257 -0.70 18.31 13.16
CA GLY A 257 0.20 19.29 13.76
C GLY A 257 1.70 18.94 13.69
N ALA A 258 2.11 17.85 13.04
CA ALA A 258 3.51 17.43 12.96
C ALA A 258 4.45 18.51 12.39
N THR A 259 3.98 19.35 11.46
CA THR A 259 4.77 20.42 10.84
C THR A 259 5.14 21.55 11.81
N THR A 260 4.48 21.64 12.97
CA THR A 260 4.79 22.62 14.03
C THR A 260 5.69 22.05 15.12
N ARG A 261 6.01 20.75 15.06
CA ARG A 261 6.82 20.04 16.06
C ARG A 261 8.29 20.01 15.67
N ASN A 262 9.10 19.37 16.52
CA ASN A 262 10.50 19.11 16.24
C ASN A 262 10.66 18.40 14.89
N SER A 263 11.55 18.90 14.03
CA SER A 263 11.83 18.31 12.72
C SER A 263 12.46 16.91 12.78
N LYS A 264 12.75 16.38 13.96
CA LYS A 264 13.16 14.98 14.17
C LYS A 264 12.01 14.07 14.55
N ASP A 265 10.87 14.63 14.98
CA ASP A 265 9.66 13.88 15.36
C ASP A 265 8.79 13.58 14.13
N TRP A 266 9.42 12.96 13.11
CA TRP A 266 8.74 12.50 11.91
C TRP A 266 7.59 11.51 12.15
N PRO A 267 7.59 10.66 13.20
CA PRO A 267 6.46 9.78 13.49
C PRO A 267 5.43 10.43 14.42
N GLY A 268 5.67 11.64 14.93
CA GLY A 268 4.74 12.36 15.80
C GLY A 268 4.64 11.81 17.23
N VAL A 269 5.66 11.11 17.73
CA VAL A 269 5.71 10.42 19.04
C VAL A 269 5.50 11.39 20.20
N GLU A 270 6.03 12.61 20.11
CA GLU A 270 5.90 13.64 21.16
C GLU A 270 4.50 14.28 21.17
N GLY A 271 3.62 13.89 20.25
CA GLY A 271 2.27 14.40 20.12
C GLY A 271 1.27 13.93 21.18
N THR A 272 0.05 14.45 21.06
CA THR A 272 -1.11 13.91 21.78
C THR A 272 -1.70 12.76 20.99
N TRP A 273 -1.85 11.61 21.64
CA TRP A 273 -2.38 10.38 21.05
C TRP A 273 -3.79 10.10 21.56
N ALA A 274 -4.71 9.84 20.64
CA ALA A 274 -6.01 9.29 20.98
C ALA A 274 -5.90 7.77 21.16
N ARG A 275 -6.48 7.24 22.24
CA ARG A 275 -6.56 5.79 22.48
C ARG A 275 -7.98 5.31 22.22
N TYR A 276 -8.11 4.37 21.30
CA TYR A 276 -9.36 3.65 21.06
C TYR A 276 -9.36 2.35 21.86
N VAL A 277 -10.45 2.09 22.56
CA VAL A 277 -10.65 0.85 23.34
C VAL A 277 -11.98 0.26 22.94
N SER A 278 -11.99 -1.02 22.60
CA SER A 278 -13.18 -1.75 22.19
C SER A 278 -13.32 -3.02 23.01
N PHE A 279 -14.50 -3.23 23.57
CA PHE A 279 -14.84 -4.43 24.32
C PHE A 279 -15.83 -5.27 23.51
N LEU A 280 -15.67 -6.59 23.56
CA LEU A 280 -16.66 -7.49 23.01
C LEU A 280 -17.84 -7.57 23.97
N ASP A 281 -19.05 -7.31 23.47
CA ASP A 281 -20.23 -7.82 24.14
C ASP A 281 -20.35 -9.32 23.84
N HIS A 282 -20.17 -10.17 24.86
CA HIS A 282 -20.29 -11.61 24.74
C HIS A 282 -21.71 -12.06 24.35
N ARG A 283 -22.72 -11.18 24.48
CA ARG A 283 -24.08 -11.43 23.98
C ARG A 283 -24.15 -11.48 22.46
N ASP A 284 -23.26 -10.79 21.76
CA ASP A 284 -23.20 -10.82 20.29
C ASP A 284 -22.68 -12.16 19.74
N LEU A 285 -21.82 -12.86 20.48
CA LEU A 285 -21.34 -14.20 20.12
C LEU A 285 -22.46 -15.25 20.19
N HIS A 286 -23.48 -15.00 21.02
CA HIS A 286 -24.63 -15.87 21.24
C HIS A 286 -25.94 -15.28 20.70
N GLY A 287 -25.85 -14.15 19.99
CA GLY A 287 -26.99 -13.46 19.43
C GLY A 287 -27.61 -14.30 18.34
N LYS A 288 -28.73 -14.99 18.66
CA LYS A 288 -29.69 -15.39 17.62
C LYS A 288 -29.94 -14.15 16.73
N PRO A 289 -30.13 -14.32 15.41
CA PRO A 289 -30.45 -13.19 14.53
C PRO A 289 -31.56 -12.39 15.18
N SER A 290 -31.27 -11.13 15.48
CA SER A 290 -32.24 -10.23 16.05
C SER A 290 -33.41 -10.20 15.08
N ARG A 291 -34.57 -10.65 15.54
CA ARG A 291 -35.82 -10.31 14.90
C ARG A 291 -35.92 -8.79 14.99
N ALA A 292 -35.52 -8.13 13.92
CA ALA A 292 -35.87 -6.74 13.70
C ALA A 292 -37.38 -6.61 13.85
N CYS A 293 -37.78 -5.72 14.75
CA CYS A 293 -39.04 -5.00 14.82
C CYS A 293 -40.12 -5.43 13.81
N CYS A 294 -41.07 -6.27 14.25
CA CYS A 294 -42.45 -6.12 13.81
C CYS A 294 -43.18 -5.30 14.87
N GLY A 295 -43.09 -3.97 14.73
CA GLY A 295 -44.16 -3.09 15.17
C GLY A 295 -45.04 -2.84 13.96
N ILE A 296 -46.18 -3.52 13.89
CA ILE A 296 -47.35 -3.11 13.11
C ILE A 296 -48.57 -3.52 13.95
N ASP A 297 -49.31 -2.48 14.36
CA ASP A 297 -50.67 -2.40 14.95
C ASP A 297 -51.06 -3.27 16.16
#